data_AF-A0A925TDA6-F1
#
_entry.id   AF-A0A925TDA6-F1
#
_cell.length_a   1.000
_cell.length_b   1.000
_cell.length_c   1.000
_cell.angle_alpha   90.00
_cell.angle_beta   90.00
_cell.angle_gamma   90.00
#
_symmetry.space_group_name_H-M   'P 1'
#
loop_
_entity.id
_entity.type
_entity.pdbx_description
1 polymer ?
#
loop_
_entity_poly.entity_id
_entity_poly.type
_entity_poly.pdbx_seq_one_letter_code
_entity_poly.pdbx_strand_id
1 'polypeptide(L)' 'ENIFRIAIVEFMDRHNFCIGRVKRSCIHFVTPNGQIIPFETYNMFYRDEPARRRMAVSMGAS' A
#
# COMPACT_ATOMS: atom_id res chain seq x y z
N GLU A 1 -22.62 3.98 23.84
CA GLU A 1 -21.20 3.71 24.10
C GLU A 1 -20.46 3.82 22.76
N ASN A 2 -19.85 4.97 22.47
CA ASN A 2 -19.24 5.24 21.16
C ASN A 2 -17.72 5.15 21.27
N ILE A 3 -17.08 4.36 20.40
CA ILE A 3 -15.62 4.22 20.35
C ILE A 3 -15.09 4.87 19.08
N PHE A 4 -14.16 5.80 19.24
CA PHE A 4 -13.38 6.39 18.16
C PHE A 4 -12.00 5.73 18.10
N ARG A 5 -11.54 5.30 16.92
CA ARG A 5 -10.24 4.66 16.71
C ARG A 5 -9.46 5.36 15.61
N ILE A 6 -8.18 5.55 15.84
CA ILE A 6 -7.21 6.00 14.84
C ILE A 6 -6.27 4.83 14.55
N ALA A 7 -6.05 4.53 13.27
CA ALA A 7 -5.03 3.59 12.83
C ALA A 7 -4.00 4.34 11.98
N ILE A 8 -2.72 4.10 12.25
CA ILE A 8 -1.61 4.62 11.44
C ILE A 8 -0.99 3.42 10.75
N VAL A 9 -0.90 3.50 9.43
CA VAL A 9 -0.29 2.48 8.58
C VAL A 9 0.69 3.13 7.62
N GLU A 10 1.63 2.34 7.11
CA GLU A 10 2.70 2.81 6.25
C GLU A 10 2.85 1.89 5.03
N PHE A 11 3.45 2.42 3.97
CA PHE A 11 3.99 1.60 2.92
C PHE A 11 5.34 1.04 3.36
N MET A 12 5.58 -0.25 3.14
CA MET A 12 6.87 -0.88 3.32
C MET A 12 7.81 -0.58 2.16
N ASP A 13 9.10 -0.67 2.44
CA ASP A 13 10.22 -0.56 1.51
C ASP A 13 11.29 -1.63 1.80
N ARG A 14 12.44 -1.57 1.11
CA ARG A 14 13.52 -2.56 1.25
C ARG A 14 14.09 -2.67 2.67
N HIS A 15 13.96 -1.65 3.50
CA HIS A 15 14.58 -1.55 4.81
C HIS A 15 13.67 -2.06 5.93
N ASN A 16 12.35 -1.97 5.76
CA ASN A 16 11.37 -2.36 6.77
C ASN A 16 10.43 -3.51 6.34
N PHE A 17 10.66 -4.11 5.17
CA PHE A 17 9.86 -5.23 4.69
C PHE A 17 9.90 -6.43 5.64
N CYS A 18 8.72 -6.88 6.09
CA CYS A 18 8.57 -8.04 6.96
C CYS A 18 7.36 -8.87 6.56
N ILE A 19 7.60 -10.05 5.99
CA ILE A 19 6.55 -10.97 5.52
C ILE A 19 5.56 -11.38 6.63
N GLY A 20 6.03 -11.49 7.88
CA GLY A 20 5.16 -11.80 9.01
C GLY A 20 4.11 -10.71 9.27
N ARG A 21 4.46 -9.44 9.06
CA ARG A 21 3.52 -8.31 9.16
C ARG A 21 2.55 -8.29 7.99
N VAL A 22 3.03 -8.59 6.78
CA VAL A 22 2.19 -8.69 5.56
C VAL A 22 1.08 -9.73 5.75
N LYS A 23 1.39 -10.90 6.32
CA LYS A 23 0.40 -11.96 6.60
C LYS A 23 -0.70 -11.55 7.61
N ARG A 24 -0.47 -10.51 8.40
CA ARG A 24 -1.43 -9.96 9.37
C ARG A 24 -2.03 -8.63 8.90
N SER A 25 -1.79 -8.24 7.65
CA SER A 25 -2.38 -7.02 7.10
C SER A 25 -3.90 -7.09 7.17
N CYS A 26 -4.52 -5.96 7.46
CA CYS A 26 -5.97 -5.80 7.53
C CYS A 26 -6.51 -4.79 6.51
N ILE A 27 -5.61 -4.14 5.73
CA ILE A 27 -5.97 -3.17 4.71
C ILE A 27 -5.44 -3.69 3.37
N HIS A 28 -6.35 -3.87 2.41
CA HIS A 28 -6.02 -4.48 1.14
C HIS A 28 -6.65 -3.70 -0.02
N PHE A 29 -5.93 -3.63 -1.13
CA PHE A 29 -6.48 -3.22 -2.42
C PHE A 29 -7.09 -4.42 -3.11
N VAL A 30 -8.29 -4.27 -3.64
CA VAL A 30 -8.94 -5.25 -4.51
C VAL A 30 -8.82 -4.77 -5.94
N THR A 31 -8.20 -5.59 -6.79
CA THR A 31 -8.04 -5.27 -8.21
C THR A 31 -9.30 -5.65 -9.00
N PRO A 32 -9.50 -5.11 -10.22
CA PRO A 32 -10.64 -5.46 -11.07
C PRO A 32 -10.72 -6.96 -11.43
N ASN A 33 -9.57 -7.65 -11.47
CA ASN A 33 -9.48 -9.10 -11.68
C ASN A 33 -9.60 -9.93 -10.38
N GLY A 34 -9.96 -9.30 -9.25
CA GLY A 34 -10.25 -9.98 -7.98
C GLY A 34 -9.04 -10.38 -7.14
N GLN A 35 -7.85 -9.89 -7.44
CA GLN A 35 -6.67 -10.12 -6.61
C GLN A 35 -6.73 -9.23 -5.36
N ILE A 36 -6.28 -9.78 -4.23
CA ILE A 36 -6.19 -9.07 -2.94
C ILE A 36 -4.72 -8.74 -2.69
N ILE A 37 -4.41 -7.45 -2.61
CA ILE A 37 -3.05 -6.93 -2.48
C ILE A 37 -2.90 -6.22 -1.13
N PRO A 38 -1.97 -6.62 -0.25
CA PRO A 38 -1.73 -5.94 1.01
C PRO A 38 -1.26 -4.50 0.81
N PHE A 39 -1.87 -3.56 1.53
CA PHE A 39 -1.60 -2.12 1.42
C PHE A 39 -0.11 -1.80 1.54
N GLU A 40 0.54 -2.36 2.56
CA GLU A 40 1.92 -2.06 2.90
C GLU A 40 2.88 -2.41 1.76
N THR A 41 2.59 -3.46 0.99
CA THR A 41 3.47 -3.97 -0.06
C THR A 41 3.16 -3.42 -1.45
N TYR A 42 2.09 -2.64 -1.60
CA TYR A 42 1.60 -2.18 -2.90
C TYR A 42 2.68 -1.44 -3.69
N ASN A 43 3.38 -0.50 -3.05
CA ASN A 43 4.40 0.33 -3.71
C ASN A 43 5.63 -0.45 -4.17
N MET A 44 5.94 -1.59 -3.54
CA MET A 44 7.11 -2.40 -3.91
C MET A 44 6.81 -3.35 -5.06
N PHE A 45 5.69 -4.07 -5.00
CA PHE A 45 5.46 -5.21 -5.92
C PHE A 45 4.31 -5.00 -6.91
N TYR A 46 3.38 -4.08 -6.61
CA TYR A 46 2.11 -4.00 -7.34
C TYR A 46 1.80 -2.61 -7.89
N ARG A 47 2.76 -1.68 -7.80
CA ARG A 47 2.56 -0.30 -8.26
C ARG A 47 2.37 -0.26 -9.77
N ASP A 48 1.15 0.04 -10.18
CA ASP A 48 0.74 0.13 -11.57
C ASP A 48 1.28 1.39 -12.27
N GLU A 49 1.17 1.41 -13.60
CA GLU A 49 1.64 2.51 -14.44
C GLU A 49 0.94 3.84 -14.10
N PRO A 50 -0.39 3.89 -13.89
CA PRO A 50 -1.06 5.09 -13.38
C PRO A 50 -0.52 5.61 -12.04
N ALA A 51 -0.24 4.73 -11.06
CA ALA A 51 0.32 5.12 -9.78
C ALA A 51 1.77 5.62 -9.91
N ARG A 52 2.57 5.00 -10.80
CA ARG A 52 3.91 5.49 -11.13
C ARG A 52 3.86 6.89 -11.75
N ARG A 53 2.92 7.14 -12.65
CA ARG A 53 2.72 8.48 -13.25
C ARG A 53 2.34 9.51 -12.19
N ARG A 54 1.38 9.19 -11.31
CA ARG A 54 1.01 10.09 -10.19
C ARG A 54 2.19 10.38 -9.28
N MET A 55 3.00 9.36 -8.98
CA MET A 55 4.24 9.55 -8.21
C MET A 55 5.21 10.48 -8.93
N ALA A 56 5.47 10.28 -10.23
CA ALA A 56 6.36 11.13 -11.01
C ALA A 56 5.92 12.60 -10.97
N VAL A 57 4.62 12.86 -11.21
CA VAL A 57 4.04 14.20 -11.10
C VAL A 57 4.24 14.79 -9.70
N SER A 58 4.00 14.00 -8.64
CA SER A 58 4.20 14.46 -7.25
C SER A 58 5.66 14.78 -6.91
N MET A 59 6.61 14.19 -7.64
CA MET A 59 8.04 14.48 -7.50
C MET A 59 8.51 15.65 -8.40
N GLY A 60 7.60 16.33 -9.09
CA GLY A 60 7.95 17.42 -10.01
C GLY A 60 8.65 16.95 -11.28
N ALA A 61 8.55 15.66 -11.62
CA ALA A 61 8.98 15.18 -12.93
C ALA A 61 7.90 15.55 -13.95
N SER A 62 8.23 16.53 -14.80
CA SER A 62 7.43 16.98 -15.95
C SER A 62 7.51 16.00 -17.11
#